data_AF-A0A5K7X7X9-F1
#
_entry.id   AF-A0A5K7X7X9-F1
#
_cell.length_a   1.000
_cell.length_b   1.000
_cell.length_c   1.000
_cell.angle_alpha   90.00
_cell.angle_beta   90.00
_cell.angle_gamma   90.00
#
_symmetry.space_group_name_H-M   'P 1'
#
loop_
_entity.id
_entity.type
_entity.pdbx_description
1 polymer ?
#
loop_
_entity_poly.entity_id
_entity_poly.type
_entity_poly.pdbx_seq_one_letter_code
_entity_poly.pdbx_strand_id
1 'polypeptide(L)'
;MAYWRRNLEDQNTYEEGCADATSDIQEGRLQFFWGVRGAWGDYCQKLFKERFKAEVVVTSCFVSEGELAYREGYNATMKEHLDSRFGPDSVDRAREEVQKWRKDAYDAWVKRRELGNS
;
A
#
# COMPACT_ATOMS: atom_id res chain seq x y z
N MET A 1 6.41 -21.39 -1.24
CA MET A 1 6.66 -21.19 -2.68
C MET A 1 6.55 -19.70 -2.97
N ALA A 2 7.53 -19.08 -3.63
CA ALA A 2 7.54 -17.65 -3.90
C ALA A 2 6.73 -17.35 -5.18
N TYR A 3 5.64 -16.58 -5.05
CA TYR A 3 4.60 -16.34 -6.07
C TYR A 3 4.94 -15.23 -7.10
N TRP A 4 6.22 -14.87 -7.30
CA TRP A 4 6.59 -13.66 -8.07
C TRP A 4 7.05 -13.91 -9.51
N ARG A 5 6.62 -15.00 -10.18
CA ARG A 5 6.93 -15.26 -11.59
C ARG A 5 5.76 -15.88 -12.36
N ARG A 6 4.74 -15.09 -12.68
CA ARG A 6 3.84 -15.37 -13.81
C ARG A 6 3.94 -14.21 -14.81
N ASN A 7 4.18 -14.55 -16.07
CA ASN A 7 4.27 -13.60 -17.19
C ASN A 7 2.91 -12.89 -17.36
N LEU A 8 2.89 -11.59 -17.10
CA LEU A 8 1.71 -10.70 -17.14
C LEU A 8 1.35 -10.26 -18.58
N GLU A 9 1.53 -11.11 -19.58
CA GLU A 9 1.36 -10.73 -21.00
C GLU A 9 -0.02 -11.06 -21.60
N ASP A 10 -1.00 -11.55 -20.83
CA ASP A 10 -2.33 -11.86 -21.35
C ASP A 10 -3.48 -11.20 -20.58
N GLN A 11 -4.52 -10.86 -21.32
CA GLN A 11 -5.65 -9.98 -20.99
C GLN A 11 -6.49 -10.47 -19.78
N ASN A 12 -6.23 -9.95 -18.56
CA ASN A 12 -7.19 -9.50 -17.53
C ASN A 12 -6.48 -9.22 -16.18
N THR A 13 -5.36 -8.49 -16.21
CA THR A 13 -4.49 -8.37 -15.02
C THR A 13 -5.19 -7.75 -13.81
N TYR A 14 -6.15 -6.83 -14.01
CA TYR A 14 -6.96 -6.26 -12.92
C TYR A 14 -7.83 -7.32 -12.24
N GLU A 15 -8.59 -8.10 -13.02
CA GLU A 15 -9.46 -9.15 -12.52
C GLU A 15 -8.67 -10.28 -11.84
N GLU A 16 -7.48 -10.59 -12.34
CA GLU A 16 -6.53 -11.47 -11.66
C GLU A 16 -6.16 -10.92 -10.28
N GLY A 17 -5.85 -9.62 -10.19
CA GLY A 17 -5.61 -8.95 -8.91
C GLY A 17 -6.78 -9.06 -7.94
N CYS A 18 -8.00 -8.85 -8.42
CA CYS A 18 -9.23 -9.02 -7.62
C CYS A 18 -9.42 -10.47 -7.13
N ALA A 19 -9.18 -11.45 -8.00
CA ALA A 19 -9.30 -12.86 -7.68
C ALA A 19 -8.29 -13.29 -6.62
N ASP A 20 -7.03 -12.89 -6.78
CA ASP A 20 -5.95 -13.21 -5.84
C ASP A 20 -6.17 -12.51 -4.49
N ALA A 21 -6.65 -11.26 -4.47
CA ALA A 21 -7.05 -10.59 -3.24
C ALA A 21 -8.17 -11.33 -2.51
N THR A 22 -9.15 -11.84 -3.25
CA THR A 22 -10.25 -12.63 -2.68
C THR A 22 -9.74 -13.93 -2.05
N SER A 23 -8.83 -14.65 -2.72
CA SER A 23 -8.19 -15.86 -2.16
C SER A 23 -7.41 -15.54 -0.89
N ASP A 24 -6.61 -14.48 -0.92
CA ASP A 24 -5.80 -14.04 0.22
C ASP A 24 -6.66 -13.64 1.42
N ILE A 25 -7.78 -12.94 1.20
CA ILE A 25 -8.76 -12.60 2.24
C ILE A 25 -9.32 -13.89 2.90
N GLN A 26 -9.68 -14.90 2.11
CA GLN A 26 -10.21 -16.17 2.62
C GLN A 26 -9.17 -16.92 3.46
N GLU A 27 -7.89 -16.78 3.10
CA GLU A 27 -6.76 -17.39 3.80
C GLU A 27 -6.22 -16.50 4.96
N GLY A 28 -6.85 -15.35 5.22
CA GLY A 28 -6.46 -14.42 6.28
C GLY A 28 -5.17 -13.64 6.00
N ARG A 29 -4.70 -13.64 4.76
CA ARG A 29 -3.55 -12.85 4.30
C ARG A 29 -4.03 -11.48 3.83
N LEU A 30 -3.86 -10.47 4.66
CA LEU A 30 -4.25 -9.11 4.32
C LEU A 30 -2.99 -8.33 3.92
N GLN A 31 -2.95 -7.82 2.68
CA GLN A 31 -1.79 -7.09 2.18
C GLN A 31 -2.15 -5.96 1.20
N PHE A 32 -1.25 -5.00 1.05
CA PHE A 32 -1.34 -3.94 0.03
C PHE A 32 -0.02 -3.77 -0.72
N PHE A 33 -0.10 -3.45 -2.00
CA PHE A 33 1.06 -3.15 -2.85
C PHE A 33 1.24 -1.65 -3.01
N TRP A 34 2.22 -1.04 -2.33
CA TRP A 34 2.47 0.40 -2.41
C TRP A 34 3.94 0.76 -2.60
N GLY A 35 4.17 1.78 -3.44
CA GLY A 35 5.47 2.41 -3.64
C GLY A 35 5.84 3.35 -2.50
N VAL A 36 6.03 2.82 -1.29
CA VAL A 36 6.47 3.58 -0.10
C VAL A 36 7.90 3.17 0.27
N ARG A 37 8.76 4.12 0.67
CA ARG A 37 10.20 3.83 0.93
C ARG A 37 10.78 4.68 2.07
N GLY A 38 11.77 4.15 2.78
CA GLY A 38 12.40 4.86 3.90
C GLY A 38 11.44 5.08 5.06
N ALA A 39 11.70 6.08 5.91
CA ALA A 39 11.02 6.22 7.19
C ALA A 39 9.47 6.32 7.11
N TRP A 40 8.92 6.93 6.06
CA TRP A 40 7.45 6.97 5.89
C TRP A 40 6.87 5.64 5.41
N GLY A 41 7.65 4.82 4.69
CA GLY A 41 7.28 3.45 4.36
C GLY A 41 7.24 2.56 5.59
N ASP A 42 8.23 2.70 6.48
CA ASP A 42 8.26 1.99 7.77
C ASP A 42 7.06 2.38 8.65
N TYR A 43 6.74 3.68 8.69
CA TYR A 43 5.54 4.18 9.36
C TYR A 43 4.26 3.57 8.76
N CYS A 44 4.14 3.54 7.44
CA CYS A 44 3.00 2.96 6.74
C CYS A 44 2.82 1.48 7.07
N GLN A 45 3.88 0.68 6.99
CA GLN A 45 3.87 -0.73 7.36
C GLN A 45 3.44 -0.94 8.80
N LYS A 46 4.02 -0.18 9.74
CA LYS A 46 3.66 -0.26 11.16
C LYS A 46 2.18 0.06 11.38
N LEU A 47 1.70 1.15 10.81
CA LEU A 47 0.31 1.61 10.94
C LEU A 47 -0.68 0.54 10.46
N PHE A 48 -0.45 -0.02 9.27
CA PHE A 48 -1.33 -1.03 8.68
C PHE A 48 -1.29 -2.37 9.44
N LYS A 49 -0.10 -2.77 9.89
CA LYS A 49 0.06 -3.96 10.72
C LYS A 49 -0.64 -3.83 12.06
N GLU A 50 -0.55 -2.68 12.71
CA GLU A 50 -1.18 -2.47 14.02
C GLU A 50 -2.70 -2.37 13.90
N ARG A 51 -3.18 -1.54 12.97
CA ARG A 51 -4.60 -1.16 12.82
C ARG A 51 -5.44 -2.22 12.13
N PHE A 52 -4.92 -2.85 11.08
CA PHE A 52 -5.69 -3.77 10.24
C PHE A 52 -5.18 -5.21 10.25
N LYS A 53 -4.03 -5.46 10.91
CA LYS A 53 -3.28 -6.73 10.76
C LYS A 53 -2.92 -7.02 9.30
N ALA A 54 -2.74 -5.97 8.50
CA ALA A 54 -2.39 -6.06 7.09
C ALA A 54 -0.91 -5.71 6.88
N GLU A 55 -0.27 -6.39 5.93
CA GLU A 55 1.09 -6.09 5.50
C GLU A 55 1.10 -5.07 4.35
N VAL A 56 2.14 -4.24 4.27
CA VAL A 56 2.36 -3.35 3.12
C VAL A 56 3.59 -3.86 2.39
N VAL A 57 3.36 -4.48 1.23
CA VAL A 57 4.39 -4.92 0.31
C VAL A 57 4.91 -3.69 -0.42
N VAL A 58 6.18 -3.36 -0.15
CA VAL A 58 6.86 -2.23 -0.75
C VAL A 58 7.23 -2.56 -2.18
N THR A 59 6.75 -1.73 -3.11
CA THR A 59 6.98 -1.93 -4.54
C THR A 59 7.88 -0.86 -5.16
N SER A 60 8.37 -1.15 -6.37
CA SER A 60 9.10 -0.19 -7.19
C SER A 60 8.17 0.85 -7.82
N CYS A 61 8.69 2.04 -8.08
CA CYS A 61 8.00 3.04 -8.91
C CYS A 61 8.07 2.71 -10.41
N PHE A 62 8.97 1.81 -10.81
CA PHE A 62 9.07 1.31 -12.18
C PHE A 62 8.36 -0.03 -12.26
N VAL A 63 7.20 -0.04 -12.92
CA VAL A 63 6.29 -1.19 -13.05
C VAL A 63 5.73 -1.18 -14.48
N SER A 64 5.40 -2.35 -15.01
CA SER A 64 4.67 -2.43 -16.28
C SER A 64 3.21 -2.01 -16.08
N GLU A 65 2.52 -1.65 -17.16
CA GLU A 65 1.08 -1.35 -17.12
C GLU A 65 0.27 -2.53 -16.59
N GLY A 66 0.60 -3.75 -17.03
CA GLY A 66 -0.04 -4.97 -16.54
C GLY A 66 0.13 -5.18 -15.03
N GLU A 67 1.32 -4.94 -14.50
CA GLU A 67 1.60 -5.04 -13.06
C GLU A 67 0.88 -3.93 -12.25
N LEU A 68 0.77 -2.73 -12.82
CA LEU A 68 -0.01 -1.65 -12.21
C LEU A 68 -1.49 -2.02 -12.11
N ALA A 69 -2.10 -2.47 -13.21
CA ALA A 69 -3.50 -2.86 -13.26
C ALA A 69 -3.81 -4.03 -12.29
N TYR A 70 -2.91 -5.03 -12.21
CA TYR A 70 -3.03 -6.10 -11.21
C TYR A 70 -3.06 -5.56 -9.78
N ARG A 71 -2.12 -4.69 -9.43
CA ARG A 71 -2.04 -4.13 -8.08
C ARG A 71 -3.21 -3.22 -7.76
N GLU A 72 -3.77 -2.54 -8.75
CA GLU A 72 -4.99 -1.74 -8.59
C GLU A 72 -6.19 -2.62 -8.23
N GLY A 73 -6.44 -3.69 -8.99
CA GLY A 73 -7.52 -4.63 -8.69
C GLY A 73 -7.37 -5.27 -7.33
N TYR A 74 -6.15 -5.75 -7.04
CA TYR A 74 -5.84 -6.35 -5.74
C TYR A 74 -6.10 -5.38 -4.57
N ASN A 75 -5.55 -4.16 -4.65
CA ASN A 75 -5.68 -3.17 -3.60
C ASN A 75 -7.14 -2.70 -3.44
N ALA A 76 -7.90 -2.57 -4.54
CA ALA A 76 -9.31 -2.16 -4.49
C ALA A 76 -10.16 -3.19 -3.73
N THR A 77 -10.03 -4.48 -4.05
CA THR A 77 -10.74 -5.56 -3.36
C THR A 77 -10.33 -5.64 -1.88
N MET A 78 -9.04 -5.53 -1.57
CA MET A 78 -8.56 -5.54 -0.18
C MET A 78 -9.09 -4.33 0.61
N LYS A 79 -9.12 -3.15 -0.02
CA LYS A 79 -9.66 -1.93 0.57
C LYS A 79 -11.13 -2.11 0.94
N GLU A 80 -11.95 -2.57 0.00
CA GLU A 80 -13.37 -2.80 0.23
C GLU A 80 -13.59 -3.78 1.40
N HIS A 81 -12.83 -4.88 1.44
CA HIS A 81 -12.90 -5.83 2.54
C HIS A 81 -12.58 -5.18 3.90
N LEU A 82 -11.50 -4.40 3.99
CA LEU A 82 -11.12 -3.75 5.24
C LEU A 82 -12.10 -2.64 5.64
N ASP A 83 -12.58 -1.84 4.70
CA ASP A 83 -13.58 -0.80 4.98
C ASP A 83 -14.90 -1.42 5.47
N SER A 84 -15.28 -2.60 4.95
CA SER A 84 -16.44 -3.35 5.46
C SER A 84 -16.26 -3.80 6.93
N ARG A 85 -15.02 -4.08 7.34
CA ARG A 85 -14.69 -4.62 8.67
C ARG A 85 -14.41 -3.54 9.72
N PHE A 86 -13.80 -2.44 9.31
CA PHE A 86 -13.32 -1.38 10.21
C PHE A 86 -14.13 -0.08 10.10
N GLY A 87 -15.07 -0.02 9.16
CA GLY A 87 -15.90 1.12 8.87
C GLY A 87 -15.47 1.83 7.59
N PRO A 88 -16.37 2.62 6.99
CA PRO A 88 -16.11 3.28 5.72
C PRO A 88 -14.86 4.16 5.77
N ASP A 89 -14.13 4.19 4.67
CA ASP A 89 -12.93 5.00 4.44
C ASP A 89 -11.83 4.80 5.50
N SER A 90 -11.79 3.64 6.16
CA SER A 90 -10.79 3.36 7.18
C SER A 90 -9.40 3.27 6.58
N VAL A 91 -9.29 2.62 5.42
CA VAL A 91 -8.03 2.52 4.68
C VAL A 91 -7.57 3.88 4.16
N ASP A 92 -8.49 4.67 3.60
CA ASP A 92 -8.17 6.00 3.07
C ASP A 92 -7.71 6.95 4.17
N ARG A 93 -8.41 7.00 5.30
CA ARG A 93 -7.98 7.78 6.47
C ARG A 93 -6.60 7.37 6.99
N ALA A 94 -6.29 6.07 6.99
CA ALA A 94 -4.96 5.60 7.35
C ALA A 94 -3.89 6.04 6.32
N ARG A 95 -4.23 6.06 5.03
CA ARG A 95 -3.32 6.58 3.99
C ARG A 95 -3.10 8.09 4.12
N GLU A 96 -4.15 8.86 4.41
CA GLU A 96 -4.06 10.30 4.66
C GLU A 96 -3.16 10.61 5.86
N GLU A 97 -3.27 9.82 6.93
CA GLU A 97 -2.41 9.92 8.10
C GLU A 97 -0.92 9.72 7.75
N VAL A 98 -0.61 8.72 6.93
CA VAL A 98 0.76 8.50 6.42
C VAL A 98 1.24 9.69 5.59
N GLN A 99 0.40 10.26 4.72
CA GLN A 99 0.78 11.43 3.92
C GLN A 99 1.02 12.66 4.78
N LYS A 100 0.17 12.88 5.79
CA LYS A 100 0.35 13.97 6.76
C LYS A 100 1.66 13.81 7.52
N TRP A 101 1.93 12.62 8.06
CA TRP A 101 3.19 12.32 8.74
C TRP A 101 4.40 12.61 7.86
N ARG A 102 4.36 12.16 6.59
CA ARG A 102 5.43 12.41 5.61
C ARG A 102 5.65 13.91 5.39
N LYS A 103 4.57 14.68 5.23
CA LYS A 103 4.65 16.13 5.04
C LYS A 103 5.24 16.82 6.27
N ASP A 104 4.75 16.49 7.46
CA ASP A 104 5.24 17.08 8.71
C ASP A 104 6.73 16.78 8.93
N ALA A 105 7.17 15.56 8.63
CA ALA A 105 8.57 15.17 8.70
C ALA A 105 9.46 15.95 7.72
N TYR A 106 8.98 16.17 6.49
CA TYR A 106 9.66 16.98 5.48
C TYR A 106 9.75 18.44 5.89
N ASP A 107 8.64 19.05 6.31
CA ASP A 107 8.59 20.45 6.72
C ASP A 107 9.50 20.71 7.92
N ALA A 108 9.55 19.78 8.88
CA ALA A 108 10.48 19.85 10.01
C ALA A 108 11.95 19.75 9.57
N TRP A 109 12.26 18.94 8.54
CA TRP A 109 13.60 18.85 7.98
C TRP A 109 14.00 20.13 7.25
N VAL A 110 13.09 20.73 6.46
CA VAL A 110 13.32 22.02 5.78
C VAL A 110 13.63 23.11 6.82
N LYS A 111 12.78 23.25 7.84
CA LYS A 111 12.97 24.24 8.90
C LYS A 111 14.32 24.10 9.61
N ARG A 112 14.77 22.87 9.88
CA ARG A 112 16.10 22.62 10.49
C ARG A 112 17.25 23.06 9.58
N ARG A 113 17.12 22.91 8.26
CA ARG A 113 18.17 23.37 7.33
C ARG A 113 18.20 24.89 7.22
N GLU A 114 17.05 25.55 7.21
CA GLU A 114 16.98 27.01 7.15
C GLU A 114 17.58 27.67 8.39
N LEU A 115 17.37 27.08 9.58
CA LEU A 115 17.94 27.56 10.85
C LEU A 115 19.42 27.17 11.05
N GLY A 116 19.92 26.17 10.33
CA GLY A 116 21.31 25.71 10.42
C GLY A 116 22.27 26.37 9.43
N ASN A 117 21.75 27.24 8.54
CA ASN A 117 22.49 28.02 7.55
C ASN A 117 22.61 29.52 7.93
N SER A 118 22.34 29.88 9.19
CA SER A 118 22.52 31.23 9.75
C SER A 118 23.69 31.29 10.72
#